data_AF-A0A969TXZ0-F1
#
_entry.id   AF-A0A969TXZ0-F1
#
_cell.length_a   1.000
_cell.length_b   1.000
_cell.length_c   1.000
_cell.angle_alpha   90.00
_cell.angle_beta   90.00
_cell.angle_gamma   90.00
#
_symmetry.space_group_name_H-M   'P 1'
#
loop_
_entity.id
_entity.type
_entity.pdbx_description
1 polymer ?
#
loop_
_entity_poly.entity_id
_entity_poly.type
_entity_poly.pdbx_seq_one_letter_code
_entity_poly.pdbx_strand_id
1 'polypeptide(L)'
;MAAFNVKANLVAPLNVGGELIGLLIAHQCLEPRNWDNVEIDFFAQIAIQVGLALDRASLLEAQKVAKEQLQRRALGLLMEVEPIGKGDLTIRAKVTDDEIGTLADSYNSTVENLCKIVKQVKVAAQQVAITTNQNEAIAQALTEGAEQQSEETAAALKRIQTMTDSIFAVASSIEQAETAVRHASKAVETGDNAMNRTVDGMMAIQQTTAQTAKKVKKLGESSQEISKVISLISNFASQTNLLALNASIEAARAGEEGRGFAIVAEEVRILAQQSAEATGEIEKIVAAIQRETKEVVAAMEEGTEQAIAGSGLVDE
;
A
#
# COMPACT_ATOMS: atom_id res chain seq x y z
N MET A 1 -34.87 123.94 36.42
CA MET A 1 -36.27 123.47 36.37
C MET A 1 -37.13 124.55 36.97
N ALA A 2 -37.96 125.21 36.15
CA ALA A 2 -38.93 126.17 36.64
C ALA A 2 -39.85 125.49 37.65
N ALA A 3 -40.16 126.14 38.78
CA ALA A 3 -41.16 125.65 39.71
C ALA A 3 -42.50 125.62 38.96
N PHE A 4 -42.95 124.43 38.57
CA PHE A 4 -44.28 124.26 38.00
C PHE A 4 -45.26 124.79 39.03
N ASN A 5 -45.97 125.86 38.68
CA ASN A 5 -46.89 126.54 39.58
C ASN A 5 -48.20 125.73 39.65
N VAL A 6 -48.09 124.45 40.04
CA VAL A 6 -49.19 123.47 39.99
C VAL A 6 -50.33 123.97 40.86
N LYS A 7 -51.47 124.24 40.23
CA LYS A 7 -52.70 124.70 40.89
C LYS A 7 -53.70 123.57 41.12
N ALA A 8 -53.61 122.47 40.36
CA ALA A 8 -54.33 121.22 40.59
C ALA A 8 -53.56 120.03 40.00
N ASN A 9 -53.75 118.83 40.55
CA ASN A 9 -53.17 117.59 40.01
C ASN A 9 -54.20 116.45 39.99
N LEU A 10 -53.95 115.49 39.11
CA LEU A 10 -54.67 114.23 39.03
C LEU A 10 -53.63 113.12 39.03
N VAL A 11 -53.82 112.12 39.88
CA VAL A 11 -52.85 111.04 40.08
C VAL A 11 -53.58 109.71 39.95
N ALA A 12 -53.08 108.84 39.08
CA ALA A 12 -53.58 107.48 38.93
C ALA A 12 -52.42 106.48 39.04
N PRO A 13 -52.59 105.37 39.78
CA PRO A 13 -51.56 104.35 39.92
C PRO A 13 -51.38 103.56 38.62
N LEU A 14 -50.13 103.32 38.24
CA LEU A 14 -49.76 102.37 37.18
C LEU A 14 -49.43 101.04 37.87
N ASN A 15 -50.38 100.10 37.82
CA ASN A 15 -50.19 98.76 38.35
C ASN A 15 -49.86 97.78 37.21
N VAL A 16 -48.84 96.95 37.42
CA VAL A 16 -48.45 95.84 36.53
C VAL A 16 -48.38 94.57 37.37
N GLY A 17 -49.08 93.50 36.97
CA GLY A 17 -49.08 92.24 37.73
C GLY A 17 -49.59 92.33 39.18
N GLY A 18 -50.31 93.40 39.54
CA GLY A 18 -50.75 93.67 40.91
C GLY A 18 -49.77 94.50 41.76
N GLU A 19 -48.59 94.83 41.24
CA GLU A 19 -47.62 95.72 41.87
C GLU A 19 -47.68 97.14 41.30
N LEU A 20 -47.56 98.15 42.16
CA LEU A 20 -47.49 99.56 41.77
C LEU A 20 -46.10 99.87 41.22
N ILE A 21 -45.99 100.00 39.90
CA ILE A 21 -44.71 100.29 39.23
C ILE A 21 -44.44 101.78 39.04
N GLY A 22 -45.47 102.62 39.20
CA GLY A 22 -45.34 104.07 39.06
C GLY A 22 -46.67 104.81 39.24
N LEU A 23 -46.63 106.13 39.14
CA LEU A 23 -47.80 107.00 39.18
C LEU A 23 -47.90 107.79 37.88
N LEU A 24 -49.06 107.75 37.23
CA LEU A 24 -49.40 108.66 36.14
C LEU A 24 -49.94 109.95 36.76
N ILE A 25 -49.31 111.08 36.46
CA ILE A 25 -49.65 112.37 37.07
C ILE A 25 -49.94 113.39 35.97
N ALA A 26 -51.12 114.01 36.02
CA ALA A 26 -51.45 115.18 35.22
C ALA A 26 -51.44 116.43 36.10
N HIS A 27 -50.77 117.48 35.62
CA HIS A 27 -50.65 118.76 36.32
C HIS A 27 -51.40 119.86 35.56
N GLN A 28 -52.19 120.67 36.26
CA GLN A 28 -52.74 121.93 35.76
C GLN A 28 -51.99 123.08 36.44
N CYS A 29 -51.33 123.94 35.64
CA CYS A 29 -50.42 124.97 36.15
C CYS A 29 -50.88 126.41 35.89
N LEU A 30 -52.02 126.59 35.21
CA LEU A 30 -52.54 127.92 34.84
C LEU A 30 -53.52 128.46 35.89
N GLU A 31 -54.55 127.69 36.25
CA GLU A 31 -55.62 128.10 37.17
C GLU A 31 -56.04 126.96 38.10
N PRO A 32 -56.64 127.25 39.27
CA PRO A 32 -57.28 126.24 40.11
C PRO A 32 -58.39 125.52 39.33
N ARG A 33 -58.31 124.19 39.27
CA ARG A 33 -59.27 123.35 38.55
C ARG A 33 -59.83 122.27 39.47
N ASN A 34 -61.16 122.12 39.46
CA ASN A 34 -61.81 120.94 40.01
C ASN A 34 -62.01 119.95 38.86
N TRP A 35 -61.57 118.71 39.04
CA TRP A 35 -61.70 117.66 38.04
C TRP A 35 -63.07 116.99 38.17
N ASP A 36 -63.79 116.85 37.06
CA ASP A 36 -65.07 116.15 37.06
C ASP A 36 -64.86 114.62 37.06
N ASN A 37 -65.85 113.87 37.55
CA ASN A 37 -65.77 112.41 37.66
C ASN A 37 -65.43 111.72 36.32
N VAL A 38 -65.92 112.25 35.20
CA VAL A 38 -65.61 111.72 33.86
C VAL A 38 -64.11 111.86 33.54
N GLU A 39 -63.47 112.94 33.97
CA GLU A 39 -62.05 113.19 33.75
C GLU A 39 -61.17 112.31 34.64
N ILE A 40 -61.61 112.09 35.90
CA ILE A 40 -60.97 111.19 36.86
C ILE A 40 -61.04 109.74 36.32
N ASP A 41 -62.22 109.28 35.92
CA ASP A 41 -62.45 107.92 35.42
C ASP A 41 -61.68 107.67 34.11
N PHE A 42 -61.69 108.64 33.19
CA PHE A 42 -60.94 108.54 31.94
C PHE A 42 -59.43 108.42 32.20
N PHE A 43 -58.88 109.21 33.12
CA PHE A 43 -57.46 109.16 33.45
C PHE A 43 -57.07 107.87 34.19
N ALA A 44 -57.94 107.36 35.06
CA ALA A 44 -57.76 106.04 35.66
C ALA A 44 -57.76 104.93 34.60
N GLN A 45 -58.63 105.02 33.60
CA GLN A 45 -58.67 104.08 32.47
C GLN A 45 -57.40 104.16 31.61
N ILE A 46 -56.86 105.36 31.37
CA ILE A 46 -55.55 105.54 30.73
C ILE A 46 -54.45 104.88 31.56
N ALA A 47 -54.42 105.10 32.87
CA ALA A 47 -53.41 104.48 33.74
C ALA A 47 -53.48 102.95 33.71
N ILE A 48 -54.67 102.36 33.68
CA ILE A 48 -54.87 100.91 33.50
C ILE A 48 -54.35 100.45 32.13
N GLN A 49 -54.69 101.14 31.04
CA GLN A 49 -54.21 100.77 29.70
C GLN A 49 -52.69 100.89 29.56
N VAL A 50 -52.10 101.92 30.15
CA VAL A 50 -50.64 102.11 30.19
C VAL A 50 -49.98 101.01 31.02
N GLY A 51 -50.56 100.63 32.16
CA GLY A 51 -50.11 99.48 32.95
C GLY A 51 -50.12 98.18 32.13
N LEU A 52 -51.24 97.84 31.49
CA LEU A 52 -51.36 96.65 30.64
C LEU A 52 -50.38 96.66 29.45
N ALA A 53 -50.13 97.83 28.85
CA ALA A 53 -49.17 97.96 27.75
C ALA A 53 -47.72 97.73 28.23
N LEU A 54 -47.36 98.26 29.42
CA LEU A 54 -46.06 98.04 30.05
C LEU A 54 -45.84 96.57 30.41
N ASP A 55 -46.85 95.91 30.98
CA ASP A 55 -46.81 94.47 31.28
C ASP A 55 -46.53 93.65 30.02
N ARG A 56 -47.31 93.90 28.96
CA ARG A 56 -47.13 93.22 27.66
C ARG A 56 -45.76 93.50 27.04
N ALA A 57 -45.25 94.73 27.14
CA ALA A 57 -43.93 95.07 26.64
C ALA A 57 -42.83 94.29 27.39
N SER A 58 -42.95 94.17 28.71
CA SER A 58 -41.99 93.39 29.53
C SER A 58 -42.03 91.89 29.22
N LEU A 59 -43.23 91.32 29.02
CA LEU A 59 -43.42 89.93 28.62
C LEU A 59 -42.84 89.64 27.23
N LEU A 60 -43.03 90.53 26.26
CA LEU A 60 -42.46 90.38 24.92
C LEU A 60 -40.93 90.47 24.94
N GLU A 61 -40.37 91.37 25.75
CA GLU A 61 -38.91 91.47 25.92
C GLU A 61 -38.36 90.21 26.60
N ALA A 62 -39.02 89.71 27.64
CA ALA A 62 -38.64 88.45 28.29
C ALA A 62 -38.70 87.25 27.33
N GLN A 63 -39.74 87.14 26.49
CA GLN A 63 -39.84 86.10 25.46
C GLN A 63 -38.74 86.24 24.41
N LYS A 64 -38.41 87.46 23.98
CA LYS A 64 -37.36 87.72 23.00
C LYS A 64 -36.00 87.31 23.55
N VAL A 65 -35.67 87.70 24.79
CA VAL A 65 -34.44 87.31 25.47
C VAL A 65 -34.36 85.79 25.63
N ALA A 66 -35.45 85.13 26.06
CA ALA A 66 -35.50 83.67 26.18
C ALA A 66 -35.28 82.96 24.83
N LYS A 67 -35.89 83.47 23.74
CA LYS A 67 -35.69 82.94 22.39
C LYS A 67 -34.25 83.12 21.90
N GLU A 68 -33.67 84.31 22.09
CA GLU A 68 -32.27 84.57 21.73
C GLU A 68 -31.31 83.69 22.52
N GLN A 69 -31.58 83.47 23.81
CA GLN A 69 -30.81 82.58 24.67
C GLN A 69 -30.91 81.12 24.19
N LEU A 70 -32.12 80.65 23.86
CA LEU A 70 -32.33 79.30 23.32
C LEU A 70 -31.58 79.12 21.98
N GLN A 71 -31.65 80.10 21.08
CA GLN A 71 -30.94 80.07 19.80
C GLN A 71 -29.42 80.03 19.98
N ARG A 72 -28.86 80.84 20.89
CA ARG A 72 -27.42 80.81 21.19
C ARG A 72 -26.99 79.46 21.75
N ARG A 73 -27.80 78.86 22.63
CA ARG A 73 -27.52 77.54 23.20
C ARG A 73 -27.62 76.42 22.16
N ALA A 74 -28.62 76.47 21.28
CA ALA A 74 -28.75 75.54 20.16
C ALA A 74 -27.55 75.64 19.19
N LEU A 75 -27.10 76.87 18.88
CA LEU A 75 -25.90 77.08 18.07
C LEU A 75 -24.63 76.57 18.77
N GLY A 76 -24.51 76.79 20.08
CA GLY A 76 -23.43 76.25 20.90
C GLY A 76 -23.39 74.72 20.84
N LEU A 77 -24.54 74.06 20.99
CA LEU A 77 -24.65 72.61 20.83
C LEU A 77 -24.21 72.17 19.42
N LEU A 78 -24.66 72.84 18.36
CA LEU A 78 -24.26 72.52 16.98
C LEU A 78 -22.75 72.62 16.76
N MET A 79 -22.09 73.59 17.40
CA MET A 79 -20.64 73.74 17.35
C MET A 79 -19.92 72.65 18.15
N GLU A 80 -20.43 72.29 19.32
CA GLU A 80 -19.87 71.21 20.15
C GLU A 80 -19.92 69.85 19.44
N VAL A 81 -20.92 69.63 18.59
CA VAL A 81 -21.15 68.35 17.91
C VAL A 81 -20.54 68.27 16.50
N GLU A 82 -20.09 69.38 15.92
CA GLU A 82 -19.45 69.42 14.60
C GLU A 82 -18.26 68.43 14.45
N PRO A 83 -17.36 68.27 15.44
CA PRO A 83 -16.20 67.39 15.32
C PRO A 83 -16.54 65.91 15.09
N ILE A 84 -17.72 65.45 15.53
CA ILE A 84 -18.16 64.06 15.34
C ILE A 84 -18.46 63.77 13.87
N GLY A 85 -18.97 64.75 13.12
CA GLY A 85 -19.13 64.65 11.66
C GLY A 85 -17.79 64.44 10.94
N LYS A 86 -16.67 64.81 11.57
CA LYS A 86 -15.30 64.60 11.09
C LYS A 86 -14.67 63.30 11.62
N GLY A 87 -15.43 62.50 12.36
CA GLY A 87 -15.01 61.18 12.88
C GLY A 87 -14.44 61.18 14.30
N ASP A 88 -14.42 62.32 15.00
CA ASP A 88 -13.97 62.37 16.40
C ASP A 88 -15.11 62.00 17.36
N LEU A 89 -15.24 60.71 17.63
CA LEU A 89 -16.23 60.16 18.57
C LEU A 89 -15.82 60.30 20.06
N THR A 90 -14.75 61.03 20.38
CA THR A 90 -14.31 61.27 21.76
C THR A 90 -14.97 62.49 22.40
N ILE A 91 -15.48 63.41 21.58
CA ILE A 91 -16.16 64.62 22.03
C ILE A 91 -17.55 64.29 22.58
N ARG A 92 -17.96 65.00 23.63
CA ARG A 92 -19.29 64.90 24.24
C ARG A 92 -19.89 66.30 24.37
N ALA A 93 -21.16 66.41 24.02
CA ALA A 93 -21.92 67.62 24.21
C ALA A 93 -22.22 67.83 25.70
N LYS A 94 -22.18 69.09 26.17
CA LYS A 94 -22.47 69.41 27.56
C LYS A 94 -23.97 69.28 27.84
N VAL A 95 -24.33 68.44 28.80
CA VAL A 95 -25.73 68.28 29.24
C VAL A 95 -26.10 69.37 30.23
N THR A 96 -27.24 70.01 30.00
CA THR A 96 -27.79 71.10 30.81
C THR A 96 -29.23 70.80 31.25
N ASP A 97 -29.74 71.52 32.25
CA ASP A 97 -31.09 71.29 32.79
C ASP A 97 -32.16 72.08 32.01
N ASP A 98 -32.26 71.80 30.71
CA ASP A 98 -33.23 72.41 29.79
C ASP A 98 -33.47 71.49 28.57
N GLU A 99 -34.32 71.95 27.64
CA GLU A 99 -34.66 71.21 26.43
C GLU A 99 -33.43 70.91 25.55
N ILE A 100 -32.45 71.82 25.50
CA ILE A 100 -31.19 71.62 24.76
C ILE A 100 -30.33 70.53 25.42
N GLY A 101 -30.34 70.43 26.75
CA GLY A 101 -29.64 69.37 27.45
C GLY A 101 -30.19 67.97 27.20
N THR A 102 -31.52 67.84 27.02
CA THR A 102 -32.13 66.56 26.61
C THR A 102 -31.66 66.13 25.21
N LEU A 103 -31.52 67.10 24.29
CA LEU A 103 -30.96 66.83 22.96
C LEU A 103 -29.47 66.45 23.04
N ALA A 104 -28.68 67.13 23.88
CA ALA A 104 -27.28 66.80 24.12
C ALA A 104 -27.10 65.38 24.68
N ASP A 105 -27.97 64.94 25.58
CA ASP A 105 -27.95 63.59 26.15
C ASP A 105 -28.27 62.50 25.11
N SER A 106 -29.35 62.68 24.35
CA SER A 106 -29.72 61.77 23.23
C SER A 106 -28.60 61.69 22.18
N TYR A 107 -27.97 62.83 21.90
CA TYR A 107 -26.84 62.90 21.01
C TYR A 107 -25.63 62.14 21.56
N ASN A 108 -25.27 62.34 22.83
CA ASN A 108 -24.19 61.60 23.49
C ASN A 108 -24.43 60.07 23.48
N SER A 109 -25.68 59.62 23.71
CA SER A 109 -26.06 58.21 23.57
C SER A 109 -25.84 57.68 22.14
N THR A 110 -26.17 58.48 21.12
CA THR A 110 -25.93 58.10 19.72
C THR A 110 -24.44 57.96 19.43
N VAL A 111 -23.62 58.89 19.92
CA VAL A 111 -22.15 58.83 19.78
C VAL A 111 -21.57 57.62 20.49
N GLU A 112 -22.11 57.25 21.67
CA GLU A 112 -21.70 56.04 22.37
C GLU A 112 -21.99 54.77 21.55
N ASN A 113 -23.18 54.69 20.95
CA ASN A 113 -23.56 53.58 20.08
C ASN A 113 -22.68 53.51 18.82
N LEU A 114 -22.39 54.66 18.19
CA LEU A 114 -21.45 54.73 17.06
C LEU A 114 -20.05 54.27 17.49
N CYS A 115 -19.57 54.68 18.67
CA CYS A 115 -18.28 54.25 19.20
C CYS A 115 -18.24 52.72 19.41
N LYS A 116 -19.33 52.12 19.92
CA LYS A 116 -19.46 50.66 20.05
C LYS A 116 -19.38 49.96 18.68
N ILE A 117 -20.10 50.47 17.68
CA ILE A 117 -20.07 49.90 16.31
C ILE A 117 -18.67 50.01 15.71
N VAL A 118 -18.02 51.17 15.78
CA VAL A 118 -16.67 51.36 15.24
C VAL A 118 -15.65 50.43 15.92
N LYS A 119 -15.76 50.23 17.23
CA LYS A 119 -14.93 49.25 17.97
C LYS A 119 -15.18 47.83 17.47
N GLN A 120 -16.44 47.43 17.30
CA GLN A 120 -16.78 46.11 16.76
C GLN A 120 -16.26 45.90 15.33
N VAL A 121 -16.43 46.90 14.46
CA VAL A 121 -15.89 46.88 13.08
C VAL A 121 -14.37 46.75 13.08
N LYS A 122 -13.67 47.48 13.96
CA LYS A 122 -12.22 47.38 14.11
C LYS A 122 -11.78 45.96 14.52
N VAL A 123 -12.45 45.38 15.52
CA VAL A 123 -12.17 44.00 15.96
C VAL A 123 -12.46 43.00 14.85
N ALA A 124 -13.57 43.14 14.14
CA ALA A 124 -13.92 42.27 13.01
C ALA A 124 -12.89 42.37 11.88
N ALA A 125 -12.45 43.57 11.52
CA ALA A 125 -11.43 43.79 10.49
C ALA A 125 -10.08 43.18 10.89
N GLN A 126 -9.68 43.31 12.17
CA GLN A 126 -8.48 42.66 12.70
C GLN A 126 -8.59 41.13 12.64
N GLN A 127 -9.76 40.58 12.98
CA GLN A 127 -10.00 39.14 12.92
C GLN A 127 -9.93 38.63 11.47
N VAL A 128 -10.53 39.36 10.51
CA VAL A 128 -10.42 39.04 9.08
C VAL A 128 -8.97 39.03 8.64
N ALA A 129 -8.17 40.04 8.99
CA ALA A 129 -6.76 40.09 8.63
C ALA A 129 -5.95 38.91 9.20
N ILE A 130 -6.20 38.53 10.47
CA ILE A 130 -5.56 37.36 11.10
C ILE A 130 -5.94 36.09 10.34
N THR A 131 -7.23 35.88 10.08
CA THR A 131 -7.73 34.68 9.38
C THR A 131 -7.20 34.62 7.95
N THR A 132 -7.10 35.75 7.23
CA THR A 132 -6.52 35.78 5.89
C THR A 132 -5.05 35.34 5.88
N ASN A 133 -4.24 35.84 6.81
CA ASN A 133 -2.83 35.43 6.93
C ASN A 133 -2.70 33.94 7.28
N GLN A 134 -3.58 33.43 8.15
CA GLN A 134 -3.62 32.00 8.46
C GLN A 134 -4.01 31.16 7.25
N ASN A 135 -4.99 31.60 6.47
CA ASN A 135 -5.41 30.91 5.25
C ASN A 135 -4.32 30.91 4.19
N GLU A 136 -3.54 31.98 4.06
CA GLU A 136 -2.38 32.03 3.15
C GLU A 136 -1.34 30.97 3.53
N ALA A 137 -1.00 30.87 4.82
CA ALA A 137 -0.09 29.83 5.30
C ALA A 137 -0.61 28.40 5.06
N ILE A 138 -1.92 28.18 5.27
CA ILE A 138 -2.55 26.88 5.00
C ILE A 138 -2.53 26.57 3.51
N ALA A 139 -2.83 27.56 2.65
CA ALA A 139 -2.81 27.38 1.21
C ALA A 139 -1.40 27.02 0.70
N GLN A 140 -0.36 27.67 1.23
CA GLN A 140 1.02 27.35 0.90
C GLN A 140 1.40 25.92 1.32
N ALA A 141 1.08 25.52 2.56
CA ALA A 141 1.32 24.17 3.03
C ALA A 141 0.54 23.11 2.22
N LEU A 142 -0.67 23.44 1.76
CA LEU A 142 -1.46 22.59 0.88
C LEU A 142 -0.81 22.43 -0.50
N THR A 143 -0.24 23.51 -1.06
CA THR A 143 0.51 23.44 -2.33
C THR A 143 1.76 22.58 -2.18
N GLU A 144 2.56 22.77 -1.13
CA GLU A 144 3.74 21.96 -0.85
C GLU A 144 3.38 20.47 -0.67
N GLY A 145 2.29 20.19 0.06
CA GLY A 145 1.79 18.83 0.21
C GLY A 145 1.30 18.20 -1.09
N ALA A 146 0.66 18.99 -1.97
CA ALA A 146 0.21 18.52 -3.29
C ALA A 146 1.38 18.22 -4.23
N GLU A 147 2.46 19.02 -4.19
CA GLU A 147 3.68 18.74 -4.94
C GLU A 147 4.33 17.45 -4.48
N GLN A 148 4.49 17.24 -3.17
CA GLN A 148 5.03 16.00 -2.62
C GLN A 148 4.15 14.79 -3.00
N GLN A 149 2.83 14.92 -2.91
CA GLN A 149 1.90 13.85 -3.30
C GLN A 149 2.03 13.50 -4.79
N SER A 150 2.26 14.49 -5.64
CA SER A 150 2.50 14.28 -7.09
C SER A 150 3.77 13.47 -7.32
N GLU A 151 4.87 13.80 -6.63
CA GLU A 151 6.14 13.07 -6.71
C GLU A 151 6.00 11.62 -6.22
N GLU A 152 5.32 11.41 -5.09
CA GLU A 152 5.05 10.07 -4.56
C GLU A 152 4.19 9.24 -5.51
N THR A 153 3.20 9.86 -6.15
CA THR A 153 2.35 9.21 -7.16
C THR A 153 3.15 8.82 -8.40
N ALA A 154 4.04 9.68 -8.87
CA ALA A 154 4.95 9.37 -9.99
C ALA A 154 5.91 8.23 -9.64
N ALA A 155 6.44 8.22 -8.41
CA ALA A 155 7.29 7.14 -7.92
C ALA A 155 6.51 5.81 -7.81
N ALA A 156 5.27 5.83 -7.33
CA ALA A 156 4.39 4.66 -7.28
C ALA A 156 4.10 4.12 -8.69
N LEU A 157 3.82 4.98 -9.66
CA LEU A 157 3.62 4.59 -11.06
C LEU A 157 4.86 3.89 -11.63
N LYS A 158 6.06 4.41 -11.35
CA LYS A 158 7.31 3.77 -11.76
C LYS A 158 7.47 2.37 -11.15
N ARG A 159 7.11 2.19 -9.87
CA ARG A 159 7.13 0.87 -9.22
C ARG A 159 6.14 -0.10 -9.86
N ILE A 160 4.94 0.37 -10.22
CA ILE A 160 3.93 -0.43 -10.94
C ILE A 160 4.46 -0.86 -12.31
N GLN A 161 5.17 0.00 -13.03
CA GLN A 161 5.81 -0.36 -14.29
C GLN A 161 6.85 -1.48 -14.11
N THR A 162 7.74 -1.35 -13.12
CA THR A 162 8.72 -2.41 -12.80
C THR A 162 8.05 -3.72 -12.39
N MET A 163 6.93 -3.64 -11.67
CA MET A 163 6.14 -4.82 -11.31
C MET A 163 5.56 -5.50 -12.56
N THR A 164 5.08 -4.72 -13.53
CA THR A 164 4.55 -5.21 -14.80
C THR A 164 5.63 -5.93 -15.60
N ASP A 165 6.81 -5.33 -15.72
CA ASP A 165 7.95 -5.94 -16.41
C ASP A 165 8.37 -7.27 -15.74
N SER A 166 8.34 -7.30 -14.40
CA SER A 166 8.63 -8.52 -13.64
C SER A 166 7.59 -9.62 -13.87
N ILE A 167 6.30 -9.28 -14.00
CA ILE A 167 5.24 -10.22 -14.33
C ILE A 167 5.48 -10.86 -15.71
N PHE A 168 5.88 -10.06 -16.71
CA PHE A 168 6.23 -10.60 -18.03
C PHE A 168 7.46 -11.53 -17.98
N ALA A 169 8.47 -11.20 -17.18
CA ALA A 169 9.64 -12.06 -16.99
C ALA A 169 9.27 -13.39 -16.31
N VAL A 170 8.38 -13.37 -15.32
CA VAL A 170 7.87 -14.58 -14.67
C VAL A 170 7.06 -15.42 -15.65
N ALA A 171 6.19 -14.81 -16.45
CA ALA A 171 5.41 -15.52 -17.47
C ALA A 171 6.31 -16.24 -18.49
N SER A 172 7.36 -15.57 -18.98
CA SER A 172 8.36 -16.19 -19.86
C SER A 172 9.11 -17.34 -19.19
N SER A 173 9.46 -17.19 -17.91
CA SER A 173 10.11 -18.25 -17.14
C SER A 173 9.20 -19.47 -16.96
N ILE A 174 7.90 -19.27 -16.79
CA ILE A 174 6.90 -20.35 -16.72
C ILE A 174 6.82 -21.11 -18.05
N GLU A 175 6.81 -20.40 -19.19
CA GLU A 175 6.81 -21.04 -20.50
C GLU A 175 8.04 -21.93 -20.71
N GLN A 176 9.23 -21.43 -20.33
CA GLN A 176 10.46 -22.22 -20.37
C GLN A 176 10.41 -23.45 -19.44
N ALA A 177 9.86 -23.28 -18.24
CA ALA A 177 9.68 -24.38 -17.30
C ALA A 177 8.72 -25.45 -17.84
N GLU A 178 7.62 -25.07 -18.48
CA GLU A 178 6.73 -26.03 -19.15
C GLU A 178 7.45 -26.82 -20.24
N THR A 179 8.24 -26.14 -21.09
CA THR A 179 9.03 -26.81 -22.12
C THR A 179 10.03 -27.78 -21.51
N ALA A 180 10.74 -27.38 -20.45
CA ALA A 180 11.67 -28.24 -19.73
C ALA A 180 10.99 -29.49 -19.13
N VAL A 181 9.80 -29.32 -18.52
CA VAL A 181 9.01 -30.42 -17.98
C VAL A 181 8.54 -31.38 -19.07
N ARG A 182 8.11 -30.87 -20.24
CA ARG A 182 7.75 -31.71 -21.39
C ARG A 182 8.95 -32.52 -21.89
N HIS A 183 10.12 -31.90 -22.01
CA HIS A 183 11.35 -32.61 -22.39
C HIS A 183 11.76 -33.67 -21.36
N ALA A 184 11.69 -33.35 -20.06
CA ALA A 184 11.98 -34.31 -19.00
C ALA A 184 11.01 -35.49 -19.03
N SER A 185 9.71 -35.23 -19.19
CA SER A 185 8.69 -36.28 -19.32
C SER A 185 8.96 -37.17 -20.52
N LYS A 186 9.35 -36.60 -21.67
CA LYS A 186 9.69 -37.38 -22.85
C LYS A 186 10.96 -38.22 -22.64
N ALA A 187 11.97 -37.65 -21.98
CA ALA A 187 13.20 -38.36 -21.64
C ALA A 187 12.93 -39.56 -20.72
N VAL A 188 12.08 -39.39 -19.71
CA VAL A 188 11.62 -40.48 -18.82
C VAL A 188 10.88 -41.55 -19.61
N GLU A 189 9.94 -41.18 -20.48
CA GLU A 189 9.21 -42.14 -21.32
C GLU A 189 10.17 -42.93 -22.24
N THR A 190 11.16 -42.26 -22.83
CA THR A 190 12.18 -42.96 -23.65
C THR A 190 13.09 -43.84 -22.81
N GLY A 191 13.42 -43.42 -21.58
CA GLY A 191 14.23 -44.19 -20.64
C GLY A 191 13.51 -45.45 -20.18
N ASP A 192 12.23 -45.34 -19.84
CA ASP A 192 11.36 -46.46 -19.44
C ASP A 192 11.26 -47.52 -20.56
N ASN A 193 11.04 -47.07 -21.81
CA ASN A 193 11.06 -47.96 -22.97
C ASN A 193 12.42 -48.63 -23.18
N ALA A 194 13.53 -47.94 -22.92
CA ALA A 194 14.86 -48.52 -23.01
C ALA A 194 15.12 -49.56 -21.90
N MET A 195 14.68 -49.27 -20.67
CA MET A 195 14.73 -50.19 -19.53
C MET A 195 13.94 -51.48 -19.82
N ASN A 196 12.69 -51.36 -20.28
CA ASN A 196 11.85 -52.51 -20.63
C ASN A 196 12.53 -53.41 -21.68
N ARG A 197 13.13 -52.81 -22.71
CA ARG A 197 13.90 -53.56 -23.73
C ARG A 197 15.14 -54.25 -23.15
N THR A 198 15.80 -53.65 -22.14
CA THR A 198 16.93 -54.28 -21.45
C THR A 198 16.48 -55.49 -20.64
N VAL A 199 15.35 -55.41 -19.94
CA VAL A 199 14.76 -56.55 -19.20
C VAL A 199 14.42 -57.69 -20.16
N ASP A 200 13.74 -57.40 -21.28
CA ASP A 200 13.46 -58.39 -22.33
C ASP A 200 14.75 -59.05 -22.86
N GLY A 201 15.79 -58.25 -23.06
CA GLY A 201 17.11 -58.71 -23.47
C GLY A 201 17.75 -59.66 -22.45
N MET A 202 17.69 -59.32 -21.17
CA MET A 202 18.22 -60.16 -20.08
C MET A 202 17.45 -61.48 -19.95
N MET A 203 16.12 -61.46 -20.11
CA MET A 203 15.31 -62.69 -20.15
C MET A 203 15.69 -63.58 -21.34
N ALA A 204 15.94 -63.00 -22.51
CA ALA A 204 16.38 -63.75 -23.68
C ALA A 204 17.78 -64.38 -23.48
N ILE A 205 18.70 -63.67 -22.82
CA ILE A 205 20.01 -64.19 -22.42
C ILE A 205 19.83 -65.36 -21.45
N GLN A 206 19.04 -65.19 -20.39
CA GLN A 206 18.75 -66.23 -19.40
C GLN A 206 18.25 -67.53 -20.09
N GLN A 207 17.28 -67.41 -20.99
CA GLN A 207 16.73 -68.55 -21.72
C GLN A 207 17.79 -69.23 -22.62
N THR A 208 18.59 -68.44 -23.33
CA THR A 208 19.63 -68.95 -24.24
C THR A 208 20.75 -69.66 -23.47
N THR A 209 21.17 -69.10 -22.34
CA THR A 209 22.17 -69.68 -21.44
C THR A 209 21.66 -70.99 -20.84
N ALA A 210 20.41 -71.04 -20.35
CA ALA A 210 19.81 -72.27 -19.83
C ALA A 210 19.71 -73.39 -20.91
N GLN A 211 19.31 -73.05 -22.13
CA GLN A 211 19.29 -74.01 -23.24
C GLN A 211 20.68 -74.52 -23.60
N THR A 212 21.68 -73.65 -23.59
CA THR A 212 23.05 -74.02 -23.94
C THR A 212 23.68 -74.87 -22.84
N ALA A 213 23.41 -74.60 -21.55
CA ALA A 213 23.86 -75.41 -20.42
C ALA A 213 23.31 -76.84 -20.52
N LYS A 214 22.05 -77.00 -20.93
CA LYS A 214 21.45 -78.33 -21.20
C LYS A 214 22.18 -79.10 -22.31
N LYS A 215 22.59 -78.41 -23.39
CA LYS A 215 23.35 -79.04 -24.49
C LYS A 215 24.76 -79.44 -24.05
N VAL A 216 25.45 -78.58 -23.30
CA VAL A 216 26.79 -78.87 -22.77
C VAL A 216 26.75 -80.02 -21.76
N LYS A 217 25.74 -80.07 -20.89
CA LYS A 217 25.52 -81.20 -19.98
C LYS A 217 25.38 -82.53 -20.74
N LYS A 218 24.60 -82.54 -21.82
CA LYS A 218 24.46 -83.71 -22.69
C LYS A 218 25.79 -84.09 -23.36
N LEU A 219 26.61 -83.12 -23.74
CA LEU A 219 27.97 -83.37 -24.27
C LEU A 219 28.88 -84.00 -23.21
N GLY A 220 28.77 -83.56 -21.95
CA GLY A 220 29.46 -84.18 -20.81
C GLY A 220 29.05 -85.64 -20.59
N GLU A 221 27.74 -85.93 -20.65
CA GLU A 221 27.20 -87.30 -20.57
C GLU A 221 27.73 -88.18 -21.72
N SER A 222 27.68 -87.70 -22.97
CA SER A 222 28.26 -88.41 -24.12
C SER A 222 29.77 -88.64 -23.98
N SER A 223 30.50 -87.68 -23.43
CA SER A 223 31.95 -87.84 -23.16
C SER A 223 32.23 -88.88 -22.08
N GLN A 224 31.32 -89.06 -21.12
CA GLN A 224 31.41 -90.12 -20.12
C GLN A 224 31.15 -91.51 -20.72
N GLU A 225 30.19 -91.62 -21.65
CA GLU A 225 29.97 -92.85 -22.42
C GLU A 225 31.20 -93.21 -23.27
N ILE A 226 31.80 -92.23 -23.96
CA ILE A 226 33.02 -92.44 -24.74
C ILE A 226 34.16 -92.92 -23.83
N SER A 227 34.36 -92.30 -22.67
CA SER A 227 35.40 -92.73 -21.71
C SER A 227 35.21 -94.20 -21.29
N LYS A 228 33.96 -94.64 -21.07
CA LYS A 228 33.66 -96.05 -20.75
C LYS A 228 34.01 -96.99 -21.91
N VAL A 229 33.73 -96.60 -23.15
CA VAL A 229 34.10 -97.36 -24.36
C VAL A 229 35.62 -97.44 -24.52
N ILE A 230 36.33 -96.32 -24.34
CA ILE A 230 37.80 -96.27 -24.45
C ILE A 230 38.48 -97.15 -23.39
N SER A 231 37.99 -97.12 -22.15
CA SER A 231 38.47 -98.02 -21.09
C SER A 231 38.29 -99.50 -21.46
N LEU A 232 37.16 -99.84 -22.10
CA LEU A 232 36.89 -101.21 -22.57
C LEU A 232 37.81 -101.61 -23.74
N ILE A 233 38.09 -100.69 -24.68
CA ILE A 233 39.04 -100.93 -25.77
C ILE A 233 40.46 -101.08 -25.23
N SER A 234 40.89 -100.26 -24.27
CA SER A 234 42.20 -100.38 -23.61
C SER A 234 42.34 -101.74 -22.90
N ASN A 235 41.28 -102.22 -22.23
CA ASN A 235 41.24 -103.56 -21.67
C ASN A 235 41.35 -104.66 -22.75
N PHE A 236 40.65 -104.51 -23.89
CA PHE A 236 40.78 -105.44 -25.02
C PHE A 236 42.17 -105.42 -25.64
N ALA A 237 42.78 -104.25 -25.78
CA ALA A 237 44.15 -104.12 -26.28
C ALA A 237 45.15 -104.80 -25.33
N SER A 238 45.02 -104.59 -24.02
CA SER A 238 45.82 -105.28 -23.00
C SER A 238 45.64 -106.81 -23.02
N GLN A 239 44.39 -107.28 -23.12
CA GLN A 239 44.08 -108.70 -23.22
C GLN A 239 44.62 -109.32 -24.52
N THR A 240 44.51 -108.60 -25.64
CA THR A 240 45.04 -109.02 -26.95
C THR A 240 46.56 -109.07 -26.93
N ASN A 241 47.22 -108.09 -26.30
CA ASN A 241 48.66 -108.08 -26.09
C ASN A 241 49.13 -109.30 -25.27
N LEU A 242 48.40 -109.67 -24.21
CA LEU A 242 48.68 -110.88 -23.42
C LEU A 242 48.44 -112.19 -24.20
N LEU A 243 47.35 -112.26 -24.96
CA LEU A 243 47.05 -113.41 -25.83
C LEU A 243 48.11 -113.60 -26.92
N ALA A 244 48.51 -112.49 -27.56
CA ALA A 244 49.54 -112.47 -28.58
C ALA A 244 50.92 -112.84 -28.03
N LEU A 245 51.25 -112.39 -26.82
CA LEU A 245 52.47 -112.79 -26.11
C LEU A 245 52.48 -114.31 -25.83
N ASN A 246 51.39 -114.85 -25.30
CA ASN A 246 51.26 -116.29 -25.04
C ASN A 246 51.38 -117.10 -26.34
N ALA A 247 50.74 -116.63 -27.43
CA ALA A 247 50.83 -117.27 -28.74
C ALA A 247 52.25 -117.21 -29.33
N SER A 248 52.95 -116.08 -29.18
CA SER A 248 54.34 -115.91 -29.62
C SER A 248 55.29 -116.85 -28.86
N ILE A 249 55.11 -116.98 -27.54
CA ILE A 249 55.87 -117.92 -26.70
C ILE A 249 55.63 -119.37 -27.14
N GLU A 250 54.37 -119.79 -27.33
CA GLU A 250 54.06 -121.17 -27.70
C GLU A 250 54.49 -121.49 -29.14
N ALA A 251 54.41 -120.52 -30.06
CA ALA A 251 54.92 -120.65 -31.42
C ALA A 251 56.46 -120.76 -31.46
N ALA A 252 57.17 -120.02 -30.61
CA ALA A 252 58.62 -120.18 -30.45
C ALA A 252 59.00 -121.56 -29.88
N ARG A 253 58.11 -122.14 -29.04
CA ARG A 253 58.27 -123.46 -28.44
C ARG A 253 58.11 -124.62 -29.44
N ALA A 254 57.33 -124.42 -30.50
CA ALA A 254 57.11 -125.39 -31.58
C ALA A 254 58.26 -125.48 -32.60
N GLY A 255 59.32 -124.65 -32.47
CA GLY A 255 60.51 -124.73 -33.33
C GLY A 255 60.27 -124.24 -34.76
N GLU A 256 60.83 -124.95 -35.76
CA GLU A 256 60.78 -124.57 -37.19
C GLU A 256 59.34 -124.53 -37.75
N GLU A 257 58.44 -125.40 -37.27
CA GLU A 257 57.02 -125.46 -37.70
C GLU A 257 56.18 -124.27 -37.19
N GLY A 258 56.60 -123.62 -36.09
CA GLY A 258 55.87 -122.51 -35.46
C GLY A 258 56.32 -121.11 -35.92
N ARG A 259 57.36 -121.04 -36.77
CA ARG A 259 58.07 -119.78 -37.11
C ARG A 259 57.16 -118.75 -37.79
N GLY A 260 56.26 -119.19 -38.68
CA GLY A 260 55.26 -118.31 -39.32
C GLY A 260 54.21 -117.77 -38.35
N PHE A 261 53.76 -118.62 -37.40
CA PHE A 261 52.82 -118.22 -36.36
C PHE A 261 53.44 -117.25 -35.35
N ALA A 262 54.73 -117.43 -35.01
CA ALA A 262 55.44 -116.53 -34.11
C ALA A 262 55.53 -115.10 -34.65
N ILE A 263 55.76 -114.94 -35.96
CA ILE A 263 55.80 -113.62 -36.63
C ILE A 263 54.42 -112.95 -36.57
N VAL A 264 53.35 -113.67 -36.89
CA VAL A 264 51.99 -113.13 -36.83
C VAL A 264 51.61 -112.76 -35.40
N ALA A 265 51.95 -113.59 -34.41
CA ALA A 265 51.69 -113.30 -33.00
C ALA A 265 52.44 -112.05 -32.52
N GLU A 266 53.70 -111.85 -32.93
CA GLU A 266 54.45 -110.63 -32.59
C GLU A 266 53.86 -109.38 -33.26
N GLU A 267 53.40 -109.47 -34.52
CA GLU A 267 52.73 -108.36 -35.21
C GLU A 267 51.41 -107.97 -34.51
N VAL A 268 50.60 -108.96 -34.10
CA VAL A 268 49.38 -108.71 -33.31
C VAL A 268 49.71 -108.08 -31.96
N ARG A 269 50.82 -108.48 -31.32
CA ARG A 269 51.30 -107.89 -30.07
C ARG A 269 51.64 -106.41 -30.23
N ILE A 270 52.37 -106.06 -31.29
CA ILE A 270 52.73 -104.67 -31.61
C ILE A 270 51.47 -103.84 -31.90
N LEU A 271 50.53 -104.35 -32.71
CA LEU A 271 49.26 -103.67 -32.99
C LEU A 271 48.42 -103.47 -31.72
N ALA A 272 48.40 -104.44 -30.82
CA ALA A 272 47.70 -104.34 -29.54
C ALA A 272 48.35 -103.28 -28.63
N GLN A 273 49.68 -103.20 -28.58
CA GLN A 273 50.40 -102.16 -27.84
C GLN A 273 50.15 -100.76 -28.42
N GLN A 274 50.17 -100.61 -29.75
CA GLN A 274 49.82 -99.34 -30.42
C GLN A 274 48.36 -98.94 -30.16
N SER A 275 47.43 -99.90 -30.13
CA SER A 275 46.02 -99.64 -29.80
C SER A 275 45.85 -99.18 -28.34
N ALA A 276 46.61 -99.76 -27.40
CA ALA A 276 46.63 -99.32 -26.01
C ALA A 276 47.20 -97.91 -25.83
N GLU A 277 48.28 -97.57 -26.53
CA GLU A 277 48.83 -96.20 -26.54
C GLU A 277 47.85 -95.20 -27.14
N ALA A 278 47.24 -95.51 -28.30
CA ALA A 278 46.28 -94.65 -28.96
C ALA A 278 45.02 -94.42 -28.10
N THR A 279 44.52 -95.47 -27.43
CA THR A 279 43.39 -95.33 -26.49
C THR A 279 43.75 -94.50 -25.27
N GLY A 280 44.98 -94.60 -24.76
CA GLY A 280 45.48 -93.74 -23.68
C GLY A 280 45.52 -92.26 -24.06
N GLU A 281 45.92 -91.93 -25.30
CA GLU A 281 45.86 -90.54 -25.80
C GLU A 281 44.41 -90.04 -25.95
N ILE A 282 43.50 -90.88 -26.46
CA ILE A 282 42.07 -90.52 -26.54
C ILE A 282 41.47 -90.33 -25.14
N GLU A 283 41.85 -91.15 -24.16
CA GLU A 283 41.39 -91.01 -22.77
C GLU A 283 41.77 -89.66 -22.17
N LYS A 284 43.00 -89.17 -22.42
CA LYS A 284 43.43 -87.82 -22.01
C LYS A 284 42.57 -86.72 -22.66
N ILE A 285 42.28 -86.83 -23.95
CA ILE A 285 41.45 -85.86 -24.68
C ILE A 285 40.02 -85.84 -24.11
N VAL A 286 39.42 -87.02 -23.89
CA VAL A 286 38.08 -87.14 -23.33
C VAL A 286 38.02 -86.59 -21.90
N ALA A 287 39.05 -86.85 -21.08
CA ALA A 287 39.16 -86.26 -19.74
C ALA A 287 39.25 -84.73 -19.77
N ALA A 288 39.98 -84.16 -20.75
CA ALA A 288 40.03 -82.71 -20.96
C ALA A 288 38.65 -82.14 -21.33
N ILE A 289 37.94 -82.77 -22.28
CA ILE A 289 36.57 -82.37 -22.67
C ILE A 289 35.62 -82.42 -21.47
N GLN A 290 35.68 -83.47 -20.64
CA GLN A 290 34.85 -83.58 -19.44
C GLN A 290 35.13 -82.47 -18.42
N ARG A 291 36.40 -82.06 -18.27
CA ARG A 291 36.79 -80.95 -17.39
C ARG A 291 36.27 -79.62 -17.95
N GLU A 292 36.53 -79.33 -19.22
CA GLU A 292 36.11 -78.09 -19.87
C GLU A 292 34.59 -77.94 -19.91
N THR A 293 33.85 -79.03 -20.18
CA THR A 293 32.37 -78.99 -20.15
C THR A 293 31.82 -78.69 -18.76
N LYS A 294 32.44 -79.19 -17.68
CA LYS A 294 32.05 -78.83 -16.30
C LYS A 294 32.33 -77.36 -15.99
N GLU A 295 33.49 -76.86 -16.38
CA GLU A 295 33.86 -75.44 -16.23
C GLU A 295 32.87 -74.52 -16.98
N VAL A 296 32.50 -74.89 -18.21
CA VAL A 296 31.49 -74.15 -18.99
C VAL A 296 30.12 -74.17 -18.31
N VAL A 297 29.64 -75.31 -17.81
CA VAL A 297 28.33 -75.36 -17.12
C VAL A 297 28.32 -74.45 -15.89
N ALA A 298 29.37 -74.46 -15.08
CA ALA A 298 29.47 -73.59 -13.90
C ALA A 298 29.44 -72.09 -14.30
N ALA A 299 30.20 -71.70 -15.33
CA ALA A 299 30.19 -70.32 -15.83
C ALA A 299 28.81 -69.90 -16.38
N MET A 300 28.06 -70.84 -16.95
CA MET A 300 26.71 -70.59 -17.44
C MET A 300 25.68 -70.45 -16.32
N GLU A 301 25.81 -71.22 -15.23
CA GLU A 301 24.98 -71.05 -14.03
C GLU A 301 25.20 -69.67 -13.41
N GLU A 302 26.47 -69.24 -13.25
CA GLU A 302 26.82 -67.90 -12.78
C GLU A 302 26.27 -66.81 -13.72
N GLY A 303 26.44 -66.95 -15.04
CA GLY A 303 25.92 -66.00 -16.02
C GLY A 303 24.39 -65.90 -16.01
N THR A 304 23.69 -66.99 -15.67
CA THR A 304 22.22 -66.98 -15.51
C THR A 304 21.82 -66.20 -14.28
N GLU A 305 22.53 -66.38 -13.16
CA GLU A 305 22.27 -65.65 -11.91
C GLU A 305 22.55 -64.15 -12.06
N GLN A 306 23.63 -63.78 -12.76
CA GLN A 306 23.92 -62.38 -13.08
C GLN A 306 22.87 -61.75 -13.99
N ALA A 307 22.33 -62.48 -14.97
CA ALA A 307 21.27 -61.96 -15.83
C ALA A 307 19.97 -61.70 -15.03
N ILE A 308 19.62 -62.58 -14.08
CA ILE A 308 18.46 -62.42 -13.19
C ILE A 308 18.65 -61.21 -12.26
N ALA A 309 19.83 -61.09 -11.64
CA ALA A 309 20.15 -59.93 -10.81
C ALA A 309 20.10 -58.63 -11.62
N GLY A 310 20.62 -58.66 -12.85
CA GLY A 310 20.61 -57.51 -13.77
C GLY A 310 19.20 -57.09 -14.18
N SER A 311 18.28 -58.03 -14.43
CA SER A 311 16.88 -57.68 -14.69
C SER A 311 16.15 -57.19 -13.44
N GLY A 312 16.43 -57.78 -12.28
CA GLY A 312 15.78 -57.39 -11.02
C GLY A 312 16.09 -55.96 -10.58
N LEU A 313 17.29 -55.45 -10.88
CA LEU A 313 17.69 -54.06 -10.61
C LEU A 313 16.93 -53.01 -11.44
N VAL A 314 16.25 -53.43 -12.51
CA VAL A 314 15.43 -52.54 -13.36
C VAL A 314 13.99 -52.47 -12.86
N ASP A 315 13.52 -53.50 -12.16
CA ASP A 315 12.17 -53.58 -11.61
C ASP A 315 12.02 -52.89 -10.22
N GLU A 316 13.14 -52.54 -9.55
CA GLU A 316 13.19 -51.76 -8.29
C GLU A 316 13.24 -50.24 -8.53
#